data_AF-A0A7S8IYJ1-F1
#
_entry.id   AF-A0A7S8IYJ1-F1
#
_cell.length_a   1.000
_cell.length_b   1.000
_cell.length_c   1.000
_cell.angle_alpha   90.00
_cell.angle_beta   90.00
_cell.angle_gamma   90.00
#
_symmetry.space_group_name_H-M   'P 1'
#
loop_
_entity.id
_entity.type
_entity.pdbx_description
1 polymer ?
#
loop_
_entity_poly.entity_id
_entity_poly.type
_entity_poly.pdbx_seq_one_letter_code
_entity_poly.pdbx_strand_id
1 'polypeptide(L)'
;MKFWIGVTDNKWFEFLSARSPDEVNFWRPSGLGPFQAVPTDSLFLFKLHSPQNFIVGGGFFLKHSNLPLSLAWEAFGEKTESLH
;
A
#
# COMPACT_ATOMS: atom_id res chain seq x y z
N MET A 1 -14.44 12.05 12.08
CA MET A 1 -13.18 11.99 11.30
C MET A 1 -13.19 10.69 10.49
N LYS A 2 -12.77 10.71 9.21
CA LYS A 2 -12.73 9.52 8.35
C LYS A 2 -11.29 9.05 8.19
N PHE A 3 -11.08 7.74 8.19
CA PHE A 3 -9.80 7.10 7.92
C PHE A 3 -10.04 5.89 7.02
N TRP A 4 -9.00 5.51 6.28
CA TRP A 4 -9.01 4.38 5.37
C TRP A 4 -8.01 3.35 5.86
N ILE A 5 -8.35 2.08 5.72
CA ILE A 5 -7.50 0.98 6.19
C ILE A 5 -7.28 0.02 5.02
N GLY A 6 -6.01 -0.19 4.66
CA GLY A 6 -5.58 -1.25 3.75
C GLY A 6 -5.07 -2.46 4.53
N VAL A 7 -5.54 -3.65 4.17
CA VAL A 7 -4.96 -4.89 4.70
C VAL A 7 -3.69 -5.20 3.91
N THR A 8 -2.60 -5.46 4.62
CA THR A 8 -1.28 -5.81 4.07
C THR A 8 -0.76 -7.11 4.67
N ASP A 9 0.28 -7.67 4.07
CA ASP A 9 0.96 -8.86 4.57
C ASP A 9 2.16 -8.52 5.46
N ASN A 10 2.59 -9.52 6.23
CA ASN A 10 3.69 -9.38 7.18
C ASN A 10 5.04 -9.11 6.52
N LYS A 11 5.33 -9.75 5.38
CA LYS A 11 6.63 -9.64 4.74
C LYS A 11 6.83 -8.24 4.20
N TRP A 12 5.79 -7.67 3.60
CA TRP A 12 5.79 -6.27 3.16
C TRP A 12 6.02 -5.30 4.33
N PHE A 13 5.35 -5.51 5.46
CA PHE A 13 5.57 -4.70 6.66
C PHE A 13 7.01 -4.83 7.18
N GLU A 14 7.53 -6.05 7.33
CA GLU A 14 8.90 -6.32 7.78
C GLU A 14 9.93 -5.69 6.83
N PHE A 15 9.70 -5.80 5.51
CA PHE A 15 10.57 -5.22 4.49
C PHE A 15 10.66 -3.69 4.58
N LEU A 16 9.52 -3.00 4.74
CA LEU A 16 9.49 -1.53 4.80
C LEU A 16 9.92 -0.98 6.15
N SER A 17 9.52 -1.63 7.25
CA SER A 17 9.89 -1.20 8.60
C SER A 17 11.41 -1.20 8.80
N ALA A 18 12.12 -2.18 8.22
CA ALA A 18 13.58 -2.23 8.24
C ALA A 18 14.25 -1.07 7.46
N ARG A 19 13.54 -0.43 6.52
CA ARG A 19 14.08 0.62 5.64
C ARG A 19 13.65 2.04 6.03
N SER A 20 12.58 2.18 6.82
CA SER A 20 12.04 3.47 7.24
C SER A 20 11.91 4.50 6.10
N PRO A 21 11.22 4.16 4.99
CA PRO A 21 11.12 5.06 3.84
C PRO A 21 10.20 6.26 4.12
N ASP A 22 10.53 7.41 3.54
CA ASP A 22 9.69 8.62 3.60
C ASP A 22 8.38 8.46 2.81
N GLU A 23 8.39 7.63 1.77
CA GLU A 23 7.25 7.33 0.91
C GLU A 23 7.10 5.83 0.68
N VAL A 24 5.85 5.37 0.67
CA VAL A 24 5.51 3.96 0.42
C VAL A 24 4.55 3.88 -0.76
N ASN A 25 4.91 3.12 -1.78
CA ASN A 25 3.99 2.76 -2.84
C ASN A 25 3.33 1.40 -2.52
N PHE A 26 2.08 1.24 -2.94
CA PHE A 26 1.39 -0.04 -2.87
C PHE A 26 0.67 -0.27 -4.18
N TRP A 27 0.77 -1.48 -4.71
CA TRP A 27 0.13 -1.85 -5.96
C TRP A 27 -0.90 -2.94 -5.73
N ARG A 28 -1.96 -2.93 -6.53
CA ARG A 28 -2.94 -4.00 -6.59
C ARG A 28 -3.22 -4.32 -8.07
N PRO A 29 -3.27 -5.60 -8.47
CA PRO A 29 -3.73 -5.95 -9.80
C PRO A 29 -5.16 -5.43 -10.02
N SER A 30 -5.43 -4.89 -11.20
CA SER A 30 -6.74 -4.40 -11.60
C SER A 30 -7.72 -5.57 -11.77
N GLY A 31 -8.33 -6.02 -10.67
CA GLY A 31 -9.31 -7.11 -10.68
C GLY A 31 -10.20 -7.20 -9.44
N LEU A 32 -9.76 -6.64 -8.30
CA LEU A 32 -10.48 -6.69 -7.03
C LEU A 32 -11.38 -5.47 -6.81
N GLY A 33 -12.48 -5.39 -7.58
CA GLY A 33 -13.55 -4.40 -7.40
C GLY A 33 -13.14 -2.93 -7.53
N PRO A 34 -14.08 -1.97 -7.46
CA PRO A 34 -13.73 -0.56 -7.51
C PRO A 34 -12.91 -0.18 -6.26
N PHE A 35 -11.65 0.21 -6.44
CA PHE A 35 -10.97 1.02 -5.43
C PHE A 35 -11.74 2.34 -5.37
N GLN A 36 -12.60 2.52 -4.36
CA GLN A 36 -13.17 3.84 -4.10
C GLN A 36 -12.00 4.77 -3.82
N ALA A 37 -11.86 5.81 -4.63
CA ALA A 37 -10.72 6.70 -4.57
C ALA A 37 -10.60 7.27 -3.15
N VAL A 38 -9.56 6.85 -2.43
CA VAL A 38 -9.13 7.51 -1.19
C VAL A 38 -8.85 8.96 -1.57
N PRO A 39 -9.48 9.96 -0.93
CA PRO A 39 -9.18 11.35 -1.22
C PRO A 39 -7.73 11.66 -0.90
N THR A 40 -7.09 12.53 -1.69
CA THR A 40 -5.76 13.06 -1.36
C THR A 40 -5.74 13.69 0.04
N ASP A 41 -4.60 13.61 0.72
CA ASP A 41 -4.36 14.07 2.09
C ASP A 41 -5.21 13.36 3.15
N SER A 42 -5.82 12.23 2.79
CA SER A 42 -6.53 11.39 3.75
C SER A 42 -5.56 10.50 4.53
N LEU A 43 -5.81 10.35 5.84
CA LEU A 43 -5.09 9.38 6.65
C LEU A 43 -5.43 7.94 6.20
N PHE A 44 -4.41 7.23 5.74
CA PHE A 44 -4.47 5.84 5.35
C PHE A 44 -3.63 5.00 6.31
N LEU A 45 -4.21 3.93 6.85
CA LEU A 45 -3.58 3.05 7.82
C LEU A 45 -3.36 1.66 7.20
N PHE A 46 -2.26 1.02 7.59
CA PHE A 46 -1.94 -0.34 7.20
C PHE A 46 -2.23 -1.30 8.34
N LYS A 47 -3.01 -2.35 8.05
CA LYS A 47 -3.40 -3.40 9.00
C LYS A 47 -2.88 -4.75 8.55
N LEU A 48 -2.28 -5.53 9.45
CA LEU A 48 -1.90 -6.91 9.15
C LEU A 48 -3.13 -7.82 9.00
N HIS A 49 -2.98 -8.85 8.17
CA HIS A 49 -3.97 -9.91 8.06
C HIS A 49 -4.11 -10.72 9.37
N SER A 50 -5.19 -11.49 9.48
CA SER A 50 -5.38 -12.48 10.54
C SER A 50 -4.23 -13.50 10.54
N PRO A 51 -3.74 -13.96 11.71
CA PRO A 51 -4.30 -13.74 13.05
C PRO A 51 -3.85 -12.45 13.75
N GLN A 52 -2.84 -11.75 13.25
CA GLN A 52 -2.21 -10.65 13.96
C GLN A 52 -3.10 -9.42 14.08
N ASN A 53 -3.77 -9.02 13.00
CA ASN A 53 -4.79 -7.97 13.00
C ASN A 53 -4.39 -6.59 13.56
N PHE A 54 -3.09 -6.29 13.70
CA PHE A 54 -2.61 -5.01 14.21
C PHE A 54 -2.58 -3.92 13.14
N ILE A 55 -2.80 -2.67 13.55
CA ILE A 55 -2.40 -1.49 12.77
C ILE A 55 -0.90 -1.31 12.96
N VAL A 56 -0.14 -1.32 11.87
CA VAL A 56 1.33 -1.36 11.90
C VAL A 56 2.00 -0.15 11.28
N GLY A 57 1.22 0.76 10.71
CA GLY A 57 1.71 2.00 10.15
C GLY A 57 0.60 2.80 9.49
N GLY A 58 0.96 3.98 9.00
CA GLY A 58 0.05 4.84 8.27
C GLY A 58 0.76 6.06 7.69
N GLY A 59 0.04 6.76 6.82
CA GLY A 59 0.53 7.96 6.17
C GLY A 59 -0.62 8.71 5.49
N PHE A 60 -0.28 9.83 4.86
CA PHE A 60 -1.23 10.59 4.07
C PHE A 60 -1.23 10.08 2.64
N PHE A 61 -2.42 9.79 2.11
CA PHE A 61 -2.57 9.35 0.75
C PHE A 61 -2.25 10.48 -0.22
N LEU A 62 -1.22 10.30 -1.03
CA LEU A 62 -0.76 11.30 -2.00
C LEU A 62 -1.56 11.22 -3.31
N LYS A 63 -1.47 10.07 -4.00
CA LYS A 63 -2.08 9.89 -5.32
C LYS A 63 -2.25 8.41 -5.68
N HIS A 64 -3.13 8.17 -6.63
CA HIS A 64 -3.24 6.90 -7.34
C HIS A 64 -3.10 7.16 -8.84
N SER A 65 -2.33 6.31 -9.51
CA SER A 65 -2.26 6.25 -10.97
C SER A 65 -2.59 4.84 -11.45
N ASN A 66 -3.36 4.73 -12.53
CA ASN A 66 -3.56 3.47 -13.24
C ASN A 66 -2.50 3.36 -14.32
N LEU A 67 -1.58 2.40 -14.17
CA LEU A 67 -0.47 2.18 -15.11
C LEU A 67 -0.58 0.79 -15.74
N PRO A 68 -0.13 0.62 -17.00
CA PRO A 68 0.10 -0.71 -17.57
C PRO A 68 1.04 -1.52 -16.66
N LEU A 69 0.77 -2.81 -16.50
CA LEU A 69 1.55 -3.69 -15.62
C LEU A 69 3.05 -3.66 -15.94
N SER A 70 3.41 -3.65 -17.22
CA SER A 70 4.81 -3.57 -17.67
C SER A 70 5.49 -2.29 -17.19
N LEU A 71 4.81 -1.14 -17.28
CA LEU A 71 5.33 0.15 -16.84
C LEU A 71 5.39 0.26 -15.31
N ALA A 72 4.40 -0.32 -14.62
CA ALA A 72 4.42 -0.40 -13.16
C ALA A 72 5.62 -1.21 -12.66
N TRP A 73 5.97 -2.30 -13.36
CA TRP A 73 7.15 -3.12 -13.04
C TRP A 73 8.45 -2.34 -13.24
N GLU A 74 8.60 -1.65 -14.37
CA GLU A 74 9.77 -0.82 -14.65
C GLU A 74 9.94 0.33 -13.64
N ALA A 75 8.84 1.00 -13.27
CA ALA A 75 8.89 2.17 -12.40
C ALA A 75 9.03 1.83 -10.91
N PHE A 76 8.52 0.67 -10.46
CA PHE A 76 8.36 0.36 -9.03
C PHE A 76 8.83 -1.04 -8.60
N GLY A 77 9.24 -1.92 -9.52
CA GLY A 77 9.56 -3.32 -9.24
C GLY A 77 10.64 -3.52 -8.18
N GLU A 78 11.69 -2.69 -8.17
CA GLU A 78 12.76 -2.77 -7.16
C GLU A 78 12.47 -1.95 -5.89
N LYS A 79 11.57 -0.96 -5.97
CA LYS A 79 11.27 -0.03 -4.86
C LYS A 79 10.22 -0.55 -3.89
N THR A 80 9.39 -1.50 -4.32
CA THR A 80 8.29 -2.04 -3.51
C THR A 80 8.19 -3.54 -3.73
N GLU A 81 8.92 -4.30 -2.92
CA GLU A 81 8.74 -5.74 -2.84
C GLU A 81 7.38 -6.02 -2.15
N SER A 82 6.30 -6.06 -2.95
CA SER A 82 5.09 -6.79 -2.57
C SER A 82 4.78 -7.80 -3.66
N LEU A 83 5.47 -8.94 -3.61
CA LEU A 83 4.93 -10.16 -4.18
C LEU A 83 3.99 -10.75 -3.14
N HIS A 84 2.74 -10.94 -3.58
CA HIS A 84 1.66 -11.66 -2.91
C HIS A 84 2.12 -12.88 -2.09
#